data_AF-W1YDR1-F1
#
_entry.id   AF-W1YDR1-F1
#
_cell.length_a   1.000
_cell.length_b   1.000
_cell.length_c   1.000
_cell.angle_alpha   90.00
_cell.angle_beta   90.00
_cell.angle_gamma   90.00
#
_symmetry.space_group_name_H-M   'P 1'
#
loop_
_entity.id
_entity.type
_entity.pdbx_description
1 polymer ?
#
loop_
_entity_poly.entity_id
_entity_poly.type
_entity_poly.pdbx_seq_one_letter_code
_entity_poly.pdbx_strand_id
1 'polypeptide(L)'
;YLGCIENGVTTIFDHHASYGEVPNSLSIIADVAKQFGVRSCLCYEVSDRNGVDQMKAAVAENVRFGKEAKQDPSRLAAMMGLHASFTLSTETLDYVKAHNEDQLGYHVHVAEGPEDVADSKEKYGM
;
A
#
# COMPACT_ATOMS: atom_id res chain seq x y z
N TYR A 1 2.47 -10.96 12.11
CA TYR A 1 2.62 -10.26 13.40
C TYR A 1 3.47 -10.99 14.44
N LEU A 2 3.20 -12.27 14.79
CA LEU A 2 3.90 -12.97 15.88
C LEU A 2 5.44 -12.84 15.84
N GLY A 3 6.07 -13.12 14.70
CA GLY A 3 7.53 -12.98 14.56
C GLY A 3 8.04 -11.55 14.80
N CYS A 4 7.30 -10.52 14.41
CA CYS A 4 7.64 -9.12 14.71
C CYS A 4 7.59 -8.87 16.23
N ILE A 5 6.53 -9.37 16.89
CA ILE A 5 6.28 -9.20 18.33
C ILE A 5 7.35 -9.90 19.15
N GLU A 6 7.71 -11.14 18.79
CA GLU A 6 8.77 -11.90 19.43
C GLU A 6 10.14 -11.19 19.35
N ASN A 7 10.30 -10.30 18.36
CA ASN A 7 11.49 -9.47 18.17
C ASN A 7 11.31 -8.02 18.70
N GLY A 8 10.28 -7.75 19.50
CA GLY A 8 10.07 -6.45 20.15
C GLY A 8 9.53 -5.34 19.24
N VAL A 9 9.07 -5.66 18.03
CA VAL A 9 8.46 -4.68 17.12
C VAL A 9 7.07 -4.32 17.61
N THR A 10 6.83 -3.01 17.82
CA THR A 10 5.56 -2.49 18.33
C THR A 10 4.73 -1.74 17.29
N THR A 11 5.31 -1.47 16.12
CA THR A 11 4.66 -0.79 14.99
C THR A 11 5.13 -1.40 13.69
N ILE A 12 4.19 -1.78 12.82
CA ILE A 12 4.47 -2.43 11.54
C ILE A 12 3.96 -1.55 10.41
N PHE A 13 4.76 -1.40 9.37
CA PHE A 13 4.32 -0.90 8.07
C PHE A 13 4.16 -2.12 7.17
N ASP A 14 2.96 -2.35 6.67
CA ASP A 14 2.63 -3.52 5.84
C ASP A 14 2.15 -3.04 4.47
N HIS A 15 2.91 -3.41 3.43
CA HIS A 15 2.60 -3.14 2.03
C HIS A 15 1.95 -4.39 1.46
N HIS A 16 0.64 -4.49 1.63
CA HIS A 16 -0.10 -5.73 1.42
C HIS A 16 -0.42 -5.96 -0.05
N ALA A 17 -0.15 -7.17 -0.55
CA ALA A 17 -0.51 -7.59 -1.90
C ALA A 17 -1.06 -9.02 -1.86
N SER A 18 -2.34 -9.19 -2.18
CA SER A 18 -3.03 -10.49 -2.09
C SER A 18 -3.72 -10.95 -3.37
N TYR A 19 -3.85 -10.11 -4.41
CA TYR A 19 -4.32 -10.33 -5.81
C TYR A 19 -5.62 -11.11 -6.08
N GLY A 20 -6.04 -12.03 -5.20
CA GLY A 20 -7.34 -12.69 -5.19
C GLY A 20 -8.32 -12.04 -4.21
N GLU A 21 -7.84 -11.27 -3.23
CA GLU A 21 -8.65 -10.71 -2.13
C GLU A 21 -8.28 -9.24 -1.89
N VAL A 22 -8.70 -8.35 -2.79
CA VAL A 22 -8.45 -6.90 -2.62
C VAL A 22 -9.40 -6.29 -1.59
N PRO A 23 -10.74 -6.37 -1.76
CA PRO A 23 -11.66 -5.60 -0.93
C PRO A 23 -11.65 -6.05 0.53
N ASN A 24 -11.60 -5.09 1.46
CA ASN A 24 -11.60 -5.30 2.92
C ASN A 24 -10.40 -6.08 3.50
N SER A 25 -9.41 -6.45 2.68
CA SER A 25 -8.22 -7.16 3.14
C SER A 25 -7.46 -6.41 4.22
N LEU A 26 -7.36 -5.08 4.10
CA LEU A 26 -6.69 -4.25 5.09
C LEU A 26 -7.43 -4.21 6.42
N SER A 27 -8.77 -4.28 6.43
CA SER A 27 -9.56 -4.37 7.67
C SER A 27 -9.32 -5.68 8.39
N ILE A 28 -9.24 -6.79 7.65
CA ILE A 28 -8.92 -8.11 8.21
C ILE A 28 -7.55 -8.07 8.90
N ILE A 29 -6.55 -7.49 8.24
CA ILE A 29 -5.21 -7.33 8.83
C ILE A 29 -5.23 -6.40 10.04
N ALA A 30 -5.99 -5.30 9.97
CA ALA A 30 -6.14 -4.34 11.06
C ALA A 30 -6.80 -4.94 12.30
N ASP A 31 -7.81 -5.78 12.13
CA ASP A 31 -8.47 -6.48 13.23
C ASP A 31 -7.49 -7.42 13.94
N VAL A 32 -6.67 -8.15 13.17
CA VAL A 32 -5.61 -8.99 13.74
C VAL A 32 -4.56 -8.14 14.46
N ALA A 33 -4.15 -6.99 13.90
CA ALA A 33 -3.22 -6.07 14.56
C ALA A 33 -3.74 -5.58 15.92
N LYS A 34 -5.03 -5.21 15.97
CA LYS A 34 -5.72 -4.80 17.20
C LYS A 34 -5.76 -5.92 18.23
N GLN A 35 -6.07 -7.15 17.82
CA GLN A 35 -6.09 -8.33 18.70
C GLN A 35 -4.73 -8.58 19.34
N PHE A 36 -3.64 -8.44 18.58
CA PHE A 36 -2.28 -8.57 19.10
C PHE A 36 -1.76 -7.31 19.81
N GLY A 37 -2.53 -6.22 19.83
CA GLY A 37 -2.17 -4.98 20.51
C GLY A 37 -1.01 -4.20 19.88
N VAL A 38 -0.67 -4.46 18.62
CA VAL A 38 0.36 -3.74 17.87
C VAL A 38 -0.24 -2.59 17.07
N ARG A 39 0.57 -1.56 16.78
CA ARG A 39 0.17 -0.50 15.84
C ARG A 39 0.51 -0.93 14.42
N SER A 40 -0.35 -0.57 13.47
CA SER A 40 -0.10 -0.90 12.06
C SER A 40 -0.39 0.28 11.16
N CYS A 41 0.54 0.55 10.25
CA CYS A 41 0.37 1.41 9.08
C CYS A 41 0.19 0.50 7.87
N LEU A 42 -1.01 0.47 7.29
CA LEU A 42 -1.35 -0.48 6.23
C LEU A 42 -1.60 0.24 4.90
N CYS A 43 -1.24 -0.41 3.82
CA CYS A 43 -1.65 -0.04 2.47
C CYS A 43 -1.82 -1.29 1.61
N TYR A 44 -2.58 -1.16 0.53
CA TYR A 44 -2.71 -2.18 -0.50
C TYR A 44 -1.86 -1.81 -1.70
N GLU A 45 -1.17 -2.77 -2.29
CA GLU A 45 -0.32 -2.55 -3.45
C GLU A 45 -1.14 -2.22 -4.71
N VAL A 46 -0.91 -1.02 -5.25
CA VAL A 46 -1.37 -0.59 -6.58
C VAL A 46 -0.30 -0.94 -7.60
N SER A 47 -0.70 -1.60 -8.69
CA SER A 47 0.19 -2.09 -9.74
C SER A 47 -0.61 -2.40 -11.02
N ASP A 48 0.00 -2.20 -12.19
CA ASP A 48 -0.60 -2.50 -13.49
C ASP A 48 -0.50 -3.99 -13.87
N ARG A 49 0.19 -4.81 -13.07
CA ARG A 49 0.46 -6.24 -13.36
C ARG A 49 -0.80 -7.08 -13.56
N ASN A 50 -1.92 -6.68 -12.96
CA ASN A 50 -3.16 -7.46 -12.95
C ASN A 50 -4.33 -6.77 -13.67
N GLY A 51 -4.00 -5.77 -14.50
CA GLY A 51 -4.98 -5.05 -15.30
C GLY A 51 -5.69 -3.93 -14.53
N VAL A 52 -6.38 -3.09 -15.29
CA VAL A 52 -6.98 -1.83 -14.81
C VAL A 52 -8.02 -2.04 -13.71
N ASP A 53 -8.79 -3.12 -13.75
CA ASP A 53 -9.85 -3.35 -12.77
C ASP A 53 -9.27 -3.69 -11.39
N GLN A 54 -8.20 -4.49 -11.33
CA GLN A 54 -7.50 -4.76 -10.07
C GLN A 54 -6.76 -3.52 -9.56
N MET A 55 -6.11 -2.77 -10.45
CA MET A 55 -5.48 -1.49 -10.09
C MET A 55 -6.49 -0.54 -9.42
N LYS A 56 -7.67 -0.36 -10.04
CA LYS A 56 -8.73 0.49 -9.47
C LYS A 56 -9.27 -0.04 -8.15
N ALA A 57 -9.44 -1.36 -8.02
CA ALA A 57 -9.85 -1.98 -6.77
C ALA A 57 -8.82 -1.74 -5.65
N ALA A 58 -7.52 -1.81 -5.96
CA ALA A 58 -6.44 -1.52 -5.02
C ALA A 58 -6.47 -0.05 -4.55
N VAL A 59 -6.66 0.90 -5.46
CA VAL A 59 -6.81 2.32 -5.10
C VAL A 59 -8.04 2.53 -4.22
N ALA A 60 -9.17 1.93 -4.58
CA ALA A 60 -10.40 2.02 -3.80
C ALA A 60 -10.24 1.44 -2.39
N GLU A 61 -9.54 0.32 -2.24
CA GLU A 61 -9.25 -0.29 -0.93
C GLU A 61 -8.37 0.60 -0.07
N ASN A 62 -7.32 1.21 -0.62
CA ASN A 62 -6.49 2.18 0.11
C ASN A 62 -7.32 3.37 0.62
N VAL A 63 -8.16 3.96 -0.24
CA VAL A 63 -9.00 5.11 0.14
C VAL A 63 -10.05 4.71 1.20
N ARG A 64 -10.70 3.56 1.02
CA ARG A 64 -11.68 3.03 1.96
C ARG A 64 -11.03 2.79 3.33
N PHE A 65 -9.90 2.09 3.36
CA PHE A 65 -9.17 1.83 4.60
C PHE A 65 -8.62 3.10 5.24
N GLY A 66 -8.22 4.10 4.44
CA GLY A 66 -7.83 5.42 4.95
C GLY A 66 -8.91 6.08 5.79
N LYS A 67 -10.18 5.95 5.40
CA LYS A 67 -11.32 6.44 6.19
C LYS A 67 -11.55 5.62 7.46
N GLU A 68 -11.35 4.31 7.39
CA GLU A 68 -11.45 3.41 8.55
C GLU A 68 -10.35 3.67 9.59
N ALA A 69 -9.08 3.78 9.17
CA ALA A 69 -7.95 4.01 10.05
C ALA A 69 -8.08 5.32 10.85
N LYS A 70 -8.71 6.36 10.26
CA LYS A 70 -9.02 7.63 10.94
C LYS A 70 -9.96 7.48 12.14
N GLN A 71 -10.70 6.37 12.25
CA GLN A 71 -11.58 6.10 13.40
C GLN A 71 -10.81 5.62 14.63
N ASP A 72 -9.61 5.05 14.46
CA ASP A 72 -8.70 4.66 15.55
C ASP A 72 -7.25 5.05 15.23
N PRO A 73 -6.95 6.37 15.21
CA PRO A 73 -5.63 6.88 14.83
C PRO A 73 -4.55 6.55 15.88
N SER A 74 -4.93 6.04 17.05
CA SER A 74 -3.99 5.61 18.09
C SER A 74 -3.35 4.25 17.79
N ARG A 75 -4.03 3.43 16.98
CA ARG A 75 -3.62 2.08 16.62
C ARG A 75 -3.32 1.91 15.14
N LEU A 76 -4.05 2.62 14.29
CA LEU A 76 -4.01 2.43 12.84
C LEU A 76 -3.56 3.69 12.12
N ALA A 77 -2.81 3.47 11.04
CA ALA A 77 -2.54 4.44 10.00
C ALA A 77 -2.75 3.79 8.63
N ALA A 78 -3.00 4.61 7.62
CA ALA A 78 -3.15 4.17 6.24
C ALA A 78 -2.26 4.98 5.31
N MET A 79 -1.77 4.33 4.27
CA MET A 79 -1.01 4.95 3.18
C MET A 79 -1.58 4.49 1.84
N MET A 80 -1.19 5.16 0.76
CA MET A 80 -1.40 4.70 -0.60
C MET A 80 -0.21 3.83 -1.01
N GLY A 81 -0.44 2.53 -1.18
CA GLY A 81 0.61 1.56 -1.52
C GLY A 81 0.87 1.56 -3.02
N LEU A 82 2.07 1.98 -3.43
CA LEU A 82 2.51 1.93 -4.83
C LEU A 82 3.58 0.86 -4.95
N HIS A 83 3.48 0.01 -5.98
CA HIS A 83 4.58 -0.89 -6.31
C HIS A 83 5.75 -0.11 -6.97
N ALA A 84 6.78 -0.81 -7.44
CA ALA A 84 7.91 -0.22 -8.14
C ALA A 84 7.50 0.54 -9.42
N SER A 85 8.30 1.52 -9.83
CA SER A 85 7.95 2.44 -10.93
C SER A 85 7.68 1.74 -12.26
N PHE A 86 8.40 0.66 -12.56
CA PHE A 86 8.27 -0.05 -13.83
C PHE A 86 6.93 -0.79 -13.98
N THR A 87 6.16 -0.95 -12.90
CA THR A 87 4.81 -1.53 -12.92
C THR A 87 3.70 -0.49 -12.79
N LEU A 88 4.03 0.80 -12.92
CA LEU A 88 3.09 1.91 -12.76
C LEU A 88 3.18 2.85 -13.97
N SER A 89 2.13 2.85 -14.78
CA SER A 89 1.95 3.79 -15.88
C SER A 89 1.62 5.20 -15.38
N THR A 90 1.84 6.20 -16.23
CA THR A 90 1.44 7.59 -15.97
C THR A 90 -0.06 7.69 -15.69
N GLU A 91 -0.88 6.95 -16.45
CA GLU A 91 -2.32 6.88 -16.29
C GLU A 91 -2.73 6.35 -14.91
N THR A 92 -2.02 5.34 -14.41
CA THR A 92 -2.24 4.81 -13.06
C THR A 92 -1.82 5.82 -11.98
N LEU A 93 -0.69 6.50 -12.15
CA LEU A 93 -0.26 7.54 -11.20
C LEU A 93 -1.24 8.73 -11.17
N ASP A 94 -1.75 9.16 -12.33
CA ASP A 94 -2.79 10.19 -12.42
C ASP A 94 -4.09 9.74 -11.76
N TYR A 95 -4.50 8.48 -11.97
CA TYR A 95 -5.67 7.90 -11.33
C TYR A 95 -5.50 7.87 -9.80
N VAL A 96 -4.37 7.40 -9.30
CA VAL A 96 -4.05 7.40 -7.86
C VAL A 96 -4.11 8.81 -7.28
N LYS A 97 -3.47 9.78 -7.94
CA LYS A 97 -3.46 11.18 -7.50
C LYS A 97 -4.87 11.76 -7.44
N ALA A 98 -5.70 11.47 -8.44
CA ALA A 98 -7.08 11.95 -8.49
C ALA A 98 -7.97 11.37 -7.39
N HIS A 99 -7.69 10.15 -6.92
CA HIS A 99 -8.52 9.44 -5.93
C HIS A 99 -7.96 9.50 -4.50
N ASN A 100 -6.72 9.94 -4.30
CA ASN A 100 -6.14 10.18 -2.98
C ASN A 100 -6.64 11.49 -2.34
N GLU A 101 -7.96 11.68 -2.30
CA GLU A 101 -8.64 12.90 -1.82
C GLU A 101 -8.31 13.21 -0.34
N ASP A 102 -8.08 12.16 0.44
CA ASP A 102 -7.77 12.22 1.87
C ASP A 102 -6.28 12.53 2.16
N GLN A 103 -5.47 12.74 1.11
CA GLN A 103 -4.03 13.04 1.18
C GLN A 103 -3.24 12.02 2.02
N LEU A 104 -3.52 10.73 1.80
CA LEU A 104 -2.72 9.65 2.39
C LEU A 104 -1.27 9.78 1.91
N GLY A 105 -0.31 9.50 2.80
CA GLY A 105 1.09 9.37 2.43
C GLY A 105 1.30 8.19 1.47
N TYR A 106 2.41 8.19 0.72
CA TYR A 106 2.74 7.11 -0.22
C TYR A 106 3.77 6.16 0.38
N HIS A 107 3.53 4.86 0.25
CA HIS A 107 4.51 3.81 0.56
C HIS A 107 4.89 3.14 -0.76
N VAL A 108 6.15 3.26 -1.16
CA VAL A 108 6.63 2.89 -2.50
C VAL A 108 7.99 2.22 -2.45
N HIS A 109 8.21 1.26 -3.35
CA HIS A 109 9.50 0.62 -3.58
C HIS A 109 10.38 1.52 -4.45
N VAL A 110 11.66 1.67 -4.08
CA VAL A 110 12.60 2.53 -4.80
C VAL A 110 13.96 1.84 -4.88
N ALA A 111 14.47 1.68 -6.11
CA ALA A 111 15.79 1.11 -6.38
C ALA A 111 16.03 -0.22 -5.63
N GLU A 112 15.05 -1.11 -5.67
CA GLU A 112 15.12 -2.42 -5.02
C GLU A 112 16.02 -3.37 -5.82
N GLY A 113 15.89 -3.34 -7.14
CA GLY A 113 16.69 -4.14 -8.07
C GLY A 113 17.45 -3.29 -9.09
N PRO A 114 18.47 -3.87 -9.75
CA PRO A 114 19.13 -3.22 -10.89
C PRO A 114 18.17 -2.92 -12.05
N GLU A 115 17.07 -3.68 -12.17
CA GLU A 115 16.02 -3.47 -13.15
C GLU A 115 15.30 -2.13 -12.95
N ASP A 116 15.04 -1.74 -11.70
CA ASP A 116 14.44 -0.43 -11.38
C ASP A 116 15.31 0.71 -11.91
N VAL A 117 16.61 0.60 -11.70
CA VAL A 117 17.59 1.61 -12.10
C VAL A 117 17.69 1.68 -13.62
N ALA A 118 17.74 0.53 -14.29
CA ALA A 118 17.80 0.48 -15.75
C ALA A 118 16.53 1.07 -16.39
N ASP A 119 15.35 0.67 -15.90
CA ASP A 119 14.06 1.16 -16.38
C ASP A 119 13.92 2.68 -16.16
N SER A 120 14.34 3.18 -14.99
CA SER A 120 14.29 4.60 -14.67
C SER A 120 15.20 5.44 -15.58
N LYS A 121 16.43 4.95 -15.84
CA LYS A 121 17.36 5.59 -16.79
C LYS A 121 16.81 5.63 -18.20
N GLU A 122 16.26 4.51 -18.66
CA GLU A 122 15.76 4.38 -20.02
C GLU A 122 14.53 5.27 -20.25
N LYS A 123 13.55 5.25 -19.34
CA LYS A 123 12.29 5.98 -19.51
C LYS A 123 12.37 7.46 -19.13
N TYR A 124 13.16 7.80 -18.11
CA TYR A 124 13.14 9.13 -17.49
C TYR A 124 14.50 9.83 -17.44
N GLY A 125 15.59 9.17 -17.87
CA GLY A 125 16.93 9.77 -17.89
C GLY A 125 17.56 10.00 -16.52
N MET A 126 17.10 9.27 -15.48
CA MET A 126 17.61 9.36 -14.10
C MET A 126 18.61 8.25 -13.79
#